data_AF-A0A7S0YZV5-F1
#
_entry.id   AF-A0A7S0YZV5-F1
#
_cell.length_a   1.000
_cell.length_b   1.000
_cell.length_c   1.000
_cell.angle_alpha   90.00
_cell.angle_beta   90.00
_cell.angle_gamma   90.00
#
_symmetry.space_group_name_H-M   'P 1'
#
loop_
_entity.id
_entity.type
_entity.pdbx_description
1 polymer ?
#
loop_
_entity_poly.entity_id
_entity_poly.type
_entity_poly.pdbx_seq_one_letter_code
_entity_poly.pdbx_strand_id
1 'polypeptide(L)'
;GGGKHPHDDLELPTLSSFQKPFILADAGDRGAKSVERLRTLQESHHRDCGTEPPREEVDALRELTDYLATPPAEDSPQLPRGCFRLLARVLAQWPVAAWGPALDLLRLLLLYAPVSRHYAASAGNPVPVIARRCLARPDTPRAVQLRALFVASNVFAHPEGGQAIVRDGHGPSVLEPCLELAGHEDLATRMTAAAV
;
A
#
# COMPACT_ATOMS: atom_id res chain seq x y z
N GLY A 1 13.78 9.77 -48.69
CA GLY A 1 14.32 9.88 -47.32
C GLY A 1 13.19 10.25 -46.40
N GLY A 2 13.04 9.55 -45.28
CA GLY A 2 12.03 9.79 -44.25
C GLY A 2 10.84 8.83 -44.33
N GLY A 3 11.04 7.55 -43.96
CA GLY A 3 9.92 6.65 -43.70
C GLY A 3 9.23 7.05 -42.40
N LYS A 4 7.92 7.29 -42.45
CA LYS A 4 7.09 7.48 -41.25
C LYS A 4 7.16 6.20 -40.40
N HIS A 5 7.47 6.35 -39.11
CA HIS A 5 7.45 5.23 -38.18
C HIS A 5 5.99 4.81 -37.97
N PRO A 6 5.66 3.50 -37.94
CA PRO A 6 4.28 2.99 -37.84
C PRO A 6 3.60 3.26 -36.47
N HIS A 7 4.17 4.15 -35.66
CA HIS A 7 3.68 4.51 -34.33
C HIS A 7 3.44 6.02 -34.17
N ASP A 8 3.66 6.84 -35.21
CA ASP A 8 3.46 8.29 -35.15
C ASP A 8 1.97 8.68 -34.99
N ASP A 9 1.04 7.77 -35.32
CA ASP A 9 -0.41 8.00 -35.23
C ASP A 9 -1.05 7.36 -33.98
N LEU A 10 -0.26 6.77 -33.08
CA LEU A 10 -0.75 6.36 -31.77
C LEU A 10 -0.70 7.58 -30.86
N GLU A 11 -1.73 8.42 -30.91
CA GLU A 11 -2.11 9.25 -29.77
C GLU A 11 -2.42 8.31 -28.59
N LEU A 12 -1.36 7.90 -27.88
CA LEU A 12 -1.52 7.39 -26.52
C LEU A 12 -2.26 8.49 -25.78
N PRO A 13 -3.40 8.19 -25.12
CA PRO A 13 -4.08 9.19 -24.32
C PRO A 13 -3.04 9.76 -23.38
N THR A 14 -2.67 11.01 -23.63
CA THR A 14 -1.89 11.78 -22.70
C THR A 14 -2.80 11.93 -21.50
N LEU A 15 -2.58 11.06 -20.51
CA LEU A 15 -3.15 11.14 -19.18
C LEU A 15 -2.63 12.45 -18.59
N SER A 16 -3.32 13.53 -18.98
CA SER A 16 -3.08 14.90 -18.59
C SER A 16 -2.92 14.94 -17.07
N SER A 17 -1.69 15.27 -16.66
CA SER A 17 -1.33 16.03 -15.46
C SER A 17 -2.30 15.90 -14.27
N PHE A 18 -1.85 15.18 -13.22
CA PHE A 18 -2.46 15.04 -11.87
C PHE A 18 -3.45 13.91 -11.60
N GLN A 19 -3.77 13.03 -12.55
CA GLN A 19 -4.49 11.81 -12.23
C GLN A 19 -3.50 10.66 -12.02
N LYS A 20 -3.19 10.39 -10.74
CA LYS A 20 -2.52 9.16 -10.31
C LYS A 20 -3.15 7.98 -11.10
N PRO A 21 -2.38 7.08 -11.76
CA PRO A 21 -2.93 5.96 -12.53
C PRO A 21 -4.08 5.29 -11.78
N PHE A 22 -5.09 4.75 -12.45
CA PHE A 22 -6.29 4.15 -11.82
C PHE A 22 -5.95 3.17 -10.67
N ILE A 23 -4.80 2.49 -10.78
CA ILE A 23 -4.21 1.58 -9.79
C ILE A 23 -3.85 2.28 -8.47
N LEU A 24 -3.48 3.55 -8.54
CA LEU A 24 -3.10 4.44 -7.44
C LEU A 24 -4.28 5.27 -6.90
N ALA A 25 -5.49 5.14 -7.45
CA ALA A 25 -6.61 6.01 -7.10
C ALA A 25 -7.33 5.57 -5.80
N ASP A 26 -7.74 6.57 -5.03
CA ASP A 26 -8.70 6.41 -3.93
C ASP A 26 -10.12 6.29 -4.51
N ALA A 27 -10.97 5.45 -3.91
CA ALA A 27 -12.36 5.27 -4.33
C ALA A 27 -13.26 6.46 -3.92
N GLY A 28 -12.68 7.51 -3.36
CA GLY A 28 -13.33 8.74 -2.93
C GLY A 28 -13.75 8.76 -1.45
N ASP A 29 -13.55 7.66 -0.70
CA ASP A 29 -13.85 7.60 0.73
C ASP A 29 -12.64 7.93 1.61
N ARG A 30 -11.49 8.26 1.02
CA ARG A 30 -10.25 8.63 1.70
C ARG A 30 -9.85 7.60 2.75
N GLY A 31 -10.12 6.31 2.51
CA GLY A 31 -9.80 5.24 3.45
C GLY A 31 -10.62 5.23 4.74
N ALA A 32 -11.67 6.05 4.88
CA ALA A 32 -12.53 6.09 6.07
C ALA A 32 -13.12 4.71 6.40
N LYS A 33 -13.61 3.97 5.39
CA LYS A 33 -14.11 2.60 5.60
C LYS A 33 -13.01 1.62 6.02
N SER A 34 -11.77 1.87 5.62
CA SER A 34 -10.64 1.03 5.99
C SER A 34 -10.19 1.31 7.42
N VAL A 35 -10.22 2.56 7.87
CA VAL A 35 -9.99 2.88 9.28
C VAL A 35 -11.07 2.26 10.16
N GLU A 36 -12.34 2.38 9.79
CA GLU A 36 -13.44 1.81 10.57
C GLU A 36 -13.36 0.27 10.65
N ARG A 37 -13.08 -0.39 9.51
CA ARG A 37 -12.87 -1.85 9.51
C ARG A 37 -11.65 -2.25 10.37
N LEU A 38 -10.58 -1.48 10.35
CA LEU A 38 -9.42 -1.74 11.19
C LEU A 38 -9.76 -1.59 12.68
N ARG A 39 -10.56 -0.58 13.05
CA ARG A 39 -11.09 -0.42 14.41
C ARG A 39 -11.91 -1.61 14.85
N THR A 40 -12.88 -2.05 14.05
CA THR A 40 -13.70 -3.24 14.39
C THR A 40 -12.85 -4.49 14.57
N LEU A 41 -11.85 -4.70 13.71
CA LEU A 41 -10.94 -5.84 13.84
C LEU A 41 -10.06 -5.75 15.10
N GLN A 42 -9.62 -4.55 15.45
CA GLN A 42 -8.84 -4.31 16.67
C GLN A 42 -9.66 -4.63 17.91
N GLU A 43 -10.89 -4.11 17.99
CA GLU A 43 -11.81 -4.40 19.09
C GLU A 43 -12.11 -5.90 19.20
N SER A 44 -12.32 -6.58 18.07
CA SER A 44 -12.50 -8.04 18.05
C SER A 44 -11.25 -8.76 18.56
N HIS A 45 -10.07 -8.38 18.07
CA HIS A 45 -8.81 -9.00 18.47
C HIS A 45 -8.56 -8.88 19.98
N HIS A 46 -8.81 -7.71 20.56
CA HIS A 46 -8.67 -7.49 21.99
C HIS A 46 -9.69 -8.27 22.80
N ARG A 47 -10.95 -8.30 22.34
CA ARG A 47 -12.03 -9.09 22.95
C ARG A 47 -11.68 -10.58 22.97
N ASP A 48 -11.20 -11.12 21.86
CA ASP A 48 -10.82 -12.53 21.72
C ASP A 48 -9.64 -12.89 22.64
N CYS A 49 -8.75 -11.92 22.91
CA CYS A 49 -7.63 -12.05 23.85
C CYS A 49 -8.02 -11.76 25.31
N GLY A 50 -9.28 -11.38 25.61
CA GLY A 50 -9.71 -11.00 26.96
C GLY A 50 -9.06 -9.71 27.47
N THR A 51 -8.71 -8.79 26.56
CA THR A 51 -8.05 -7.51 26.87
C THR A 51 -8.87 -6.35 26.33
N GLU A 52 -8.54 -5.12 26.75
CA GLU A 52 -9.08 -3.89 26.16
C GLU A 52 -8.08 -3.29 25.16
N PRO A 53 -8.55 -2.63 24.09
CA PRO A 53 -7.67 -1.90 23.19
C PRO A 53 -6.86 -0.82 23.94
N PRO A 54 -5.52 -0.81 23.83
CA PRO A 54 -4.70 0.22 24.44
C PRO A 54 -5.07 1.60 23.90
N ARG A 55 -5.09 2.60 24.80
CA ARG A 55 -5.39 4.00 24.42
C ARG A 55 -4.53 4.50 23.26
N GLU A 56 -3.26 4.10 23.21
CA GLU A 56 -2.36 4.47 22.11
C GLU A 56 -2.85 4.01 20.73
N GLU A 57 -3.47 2.83 20.65
CA GLU A 57 -3.98 2.32 19.38
C GLU A 57 -5.29 3.00 18.98
N VAL A 58 -6.16 3.28 19.96
CA VAL A 58 -7.39 4.07 19.75
C VAL A 58 -7.06 5.47 19.26
N ASP A 59 -6.09 6.13 19.89
CA ASP A 59 -5.61 7.45 19.49
C ASP A 59 -5.00 7.40 18.08
N ALA A 60 -4.22 6.37 17.74
CA ALA A 60 -3.65 6.20 16.40
C ALA A 60 -4.72 6.02 15.30
N LEU A 61 -5.82 5.34 15.57
CA LEU A 61 -6.93 5.22 14.61
C LEU A 61 -7.67 6.55 14.40
N ARG A 62 -7.84 7.34 15.46
CA ARG A 62 -8.36 8.71 15.34
C ARG A 62 -7.43 9.55 14.48
N GLU A 63 -6.14 9.55 14.78
CA GLU A 63 -5.13 10.30 14.02
C GLU A 63 -5.06 9.89 12.55
N LEU A 64 -5.19 8.59 12.23
CA LEU A 64 -5.30 8.10 10.85
C LEU A 64 -6.53 8.66 10.14
N THR A 65 -7.68 8.73 10.83
CA THR A 65 -8.91 9.30 10.28
C THR A 65 -8.71 10.76 9.93
N ASP A 66 -8.15 11.54 10.86
CA ASP A 66 -7.92 12.98 10.69
C ASP A 66 -6.91 13.24 9.57
N TYR A 67 -5.83 12.46 9.52
CA TYR A 67 -4.78 12.56 8.50
C TYR A 67 -5.30 12.28 7.09
N LEU A 68 -6.18 11.28 6.94
CA LEU A 68 -6.74 10.94 5.63
C LEU A 68 -7.89 11.86 5.21
N ALA A 69 -8.64 12.39 6.18
CA ALA A 69 -9.72 13.35 5.90
C ALA A 69 -9.18 14.64 5.29
N THR A 70 -7.99 15.08 5.70
CA THR A 70 -7.33 16.29 5.20
C THR A 70 -5.99 15.90 4.54
N PRO A 71 -5.99 15.61 3.22
CA PRO A 71 -4.78 15.17 2.54
C PRO A 71 -3.62 16.12 2.82
N PRO A 72 -2.49 15.62 3.34
CA PRO A 72 -1.32 16.45 3.61
C PRO A 72 -0.83 17.08 2.30
N ALA A 73 -0.58 18.39 2.31
CA ALA A 73 0.27 19.05 1.31
C ALA A 73 1.68 18.42 1.32
N GLU A 74 2.50 18.67 0.29
CA GLU A 74 3.86 18.11 0.22
C GLU A 74 4.72 18.41 1.46
N ASP A 75 4.45 19.54 2.11
CA ASP A 75 5.11 20.02 3.35
C ASP A 75 4.28 19.84 4.62
N SER A 76 3.17 19.09 4.54
CA SER A 76 2.31 18.86 5.70
C SER A 76 2.96 18.00 6.78
N PRO A 77 2.45 18.08 8.03
CA PRO A 77 3.00 17.33 9.15
C PRO A 77 3.10 15.84 8.83
N GLN A 78 4.18 15.22 9.31
CA GLN A 78 4.36 13.78 9.21
C GLN A 78 3.21 13.06 9.88
N LEU A 79 2.81 11.93 9.31
CA LEU A 79 1.88 11.00 9.97
C LEU A 79 2.38 10.72 11.40
N PRO A 80 1.53 10.79 12.44
CA PRO A 80 1.97 10.55 13.81
C PRO A 80 2.62 9.19 13.98
N ARG A 81 3.66 9.13 14.84
CA ARG A 81 4.41 7.89 15.10
C ARG A 81 3.53 6.74 15.62
N GLY A 82 2.46 7.05 16.35
CA GLY A 82 1.48 6.06 16.80
C GLY A 82 0.85 5.29 15.64
N CYS A 83 0.54 5.96 14.54
CA CYS A 83 -0.07 5.38 13.34
C CYS A 83 0.87 4.36 12.67
N PHE A 84 2.15 4.70 12.51
CA PHE A 84 3.16 3.78 11.99
C PHE A 84 3.31 2.52 12.87
N ARG A 85 3.36 2.71 14.19
CA ARG A 85 3.48 1.59 15.15
C ARG A 85 2.26 0.68 15.11
N LEU A 86 1.05 1.24 15.00
CA LEU A 86 -0.18 0.48 14.87
C LEU A 86 -0.17 -0.40 13.61
N LEU A 87 0.13 0.18 12.44
CA LEU A 87 0.17 -0.57 11.18
C LEU A 87 1.26 -1.65 11.20
N ALA A 88 2.45 -1.34 11.75
CA ALA A 88 3.51 -2.32 11.92
C ALA A 88 3.09 -3.48 12.86
N ARG A 89 2.37 -3.18 13.95
CA ARG A 89 1.84 -4.18 14.88
C ARG A 89 0.86 -5.13 14.21
N VAL A 90 -0.07 -4.60 13.41
CA VAL A 90 -1.03 -5.41 12.63
C VAL A 90 -0.28 -6.35 11.69
N LEU A 91 0.69 -5.85 10.92
CA LEU A 91 1.48 -6.67 9.99
C LEU A 91 2.43 -7.67 10.69
N ALA A 92 2.77 -7.44 11.95
CA ALA A 92 3.59 -8.36 12.71
C ALA A 92 2.75 -9.48 13.34
N GLN A 93 1.66 -9.10 14.03
CA GLN A 93 1.00 -9.94 15.02
C GLN A 93 -0.30 -10.57 14.52
N TRP A 94 -0.98 -9.96 13.55
CA TRP A 94 -2.29 -10.45 13.10
C TRP A 94 -2.16 -11.50 11.98
N PRO A 95 -3.13 -12.42 11.86
CA PRO A 95 -3.18 -13.34 10.72
C PRO A 95 -3.33 -12.56 9.41
N VAL A 96 -2.64 -13.02 8.36
CA VAL A 96 -2.62 -12.36 7.03
C VAL A 96 -4.01 -12.15 6.46
N ALA A 97 -4.95 -13.08 6.72
CA ALA A 97 -6.34 -12.97 6.31
C ALA A 97 -7.05 -11.71 6.85
N ALA A 98 -6.60 -11.15 7.97
CA ALA A 98 -7.15 -9.94 8.60
C ALA A 98 -6.47 -8.64 8.14
N TRP A 99 -5.44 -8.70 7.28
CA TRP A 99 -4.64 -7.52 6.92
C TRP A 99 -5.32 -6.56 5.95
N GLY A 100 -6.44 -6.97 5.34
CA GLY A 100 -7.12 -6.20 4.28
C GLY A 100 -7.23 -4.69 4.56
N PRO A 101 -7.80 -4.27 5.71
CA PRO A 101 -7.92 -2.85 6.04
C PRO A 101 -6.58 -2.13 6.21
N ALA A 102 -5.57 -2.77 6.81
CA ALA A 102 -4.24 -2.18 6.97
C ALA A 102 -3.53 -2.01 5.61
N LEU A 103 -3.67 -2.97 4.69
CA LEU A 103 -3.14 -2.86 3.33
C LEU A 103 -3.84 -1.74 2.54
N ASP A 104 -5.17 -1.61 2.70
CA ASP A 104 -5.92 -0.51 2.08
C ASP A 104 -5.49 0.86 2.61
N LEU A 105 -5.13 0.97 3.89
CA LEU A 105 -4.57 2.21 4.44
C LEU A 105 -3.15 2.46 3.95
N LEU A 106 -2.29 1.45 3.96
CA LEU A 106 -0.90 1.58 3.51
C LEU A 106 -0.80 1.99 2.04
N ARG A 107 -1.62 1.41 1.15
CA ARG A 107 -1.62 1.82 -0.26
C ARG A 107 -1.97 3.30 -0.40
N LEU A 108 -2.95 3.80 0.36
CA LEU A 108 -3.33 5.22 0.32
C LEU A 108 -2.24 6.10 0.90
N LEU A 109 -1.68 5.72 2.05
CA LEU A 109 -0.68 6.48 2.77
C LEU A 109 0.63 6.62 1.97
N LEU A 110 1.06 5.58 1.26
CA LEU A 110 2.26 5.61 0.41
C LEU A 110 2.19 6.63 -0.74
N LEU A 111 0.99 7.09 -1.09
CA LEU A 111 0.82 8.14 -2.08
C LEU A 111 1.20 9.54 -1.56
N TYR A 112 1.45 9.70 -0.25
CA TYR A 112 1.89 10.95 0.35
C TYR A 112 3.42 10.95 0.53
N ALA A 113 4.08 11.98 -0.01
CA ALA A 113 5.54 12.07 0.00
C ALA A 113 6.17 11.96 1.41
N PRO A 114 5.62 12.59 2.48
CA PRO A 114 6.17 12.43 3.83
C PRO A 114 6.15 10.99 4.35
N VAL A 115 5.11 10.22 4.01
CA VAL A 115 5.00 8.80 4.40
C VAL A 115 5.97 7.94 3.60
N SER A 116 6.05 8.15 2.28
CA SER A 116 6.98 7.41 1.42
C SER A 116 8.43 7.64 1.86
N ARG A 117 8.83 8.90 2.10
CA ARG A 117 10.14 9.26 2.66
C ARG A 117 10.41 8.59 4.00
N HIS A 118 9.41 8.53 4.90
CA HIS A 118 9.57 7.85 6.19
C HIS A 118 9.91 6.37 6.00
N TYR A 119 9.14 5.64 5.18
CA TYR A 119 9.39 4.21 4.96
C TYR A 119 10.67 3.96 4.17
N ALA A 120 11.06 4.84 3.24
CA ALA A 120 12.30 4.74 2.48
C ALA A 120 13.57 4.91 3.34
N ALA A 121 13.46 5.65 4.44
CA ALA A 121 14.56 5.89 5.39
C ALA A 121 14.54 4.93 6.59
N SER A 122 13.52 4.08 6.72
CA SER A 122 13.29 3.24 7.90
C SER A 122 13.56 1.77 7.58
N ALA A 123 14.26 1.08 8.48
CA ALA A 123 14.34 -0.39 8.46
C ALA A 123 12.97 -1.06 8.61
N GLY A 124 11.94 -0.31 9.03
CA GLY A 124 10.55 -0.74 9.15
C GLY A 124 9.72 -0.57 7.88
N ASN A 125 10.34 -0.51 6.69
CA ASN A 125 9.59 -0.50 5.43
C ASN A 125 8.66 -1.73 5.37
N PRO A 126 7.33 -1.56 5.24
CA PRO A 126 6.39 -2.68 5.29
C PRO A 126 6.38 -3.51 4.00
N VAL A 127 6.87 -2.96 2.88
CA VAL A 127 6.73 -3.58 1.55
C VAL A 127 7.43 -4.94 1.45
N PRO A 128 8.69 -5.14 1.91
CA PRO A 128 9.32 -6.46 1.90
C PRO A 128 8.58 -7.49 2.76
N VAL A 129 8.00 -7.07 3.89
CA VAL A 129 7.20 -7.95 4.75
C VAL A 129 5.91 -8.36 4.04
N ILE A 130 5.24 -7.41 3.40
CA ILE A 130 4.01 -7.65 2.63
C ILE A 130 4.28 -8.56 1.44
N ALA A 131 5.35 -8.32 0.67
CA ALA A 131 5.70 -9.17 -0.45
C ALA A 131 5.96 -10.61 -0.02
N ARG A 132 6.79 -10.81 1.02
CA ARG A 132 7.09 -12.15 1.56
C ARG A 132 5.87 -12.87 2.14
N ARG A 133 4.97 -12.15 2.83
CA ARG A 133 3.86 -12.76 3.57
C ARG A 133 2.56 -12.85 2.78
N CYS A 134 2.39 -12.06 1.73
CA CYS A 134 1.17 -12.02 0.93
C CYS A 134 1.42 -12.47 -0.52
N LEU A 135 2.43 -11.90 -1.18
CA LEU A 135 2.63 -12.09 -2.62
C LEU A 135 3.33 -13.42 -2.94
N ALA A 136 4.40 -13.74 -2.19
CA ALA A 136 5.17 -14.98 -2.36
C ALA A 136 4.46 -16.24 -1.82
N ARG A 137 3.20 -16.11 -1.37
CA ARG A 137 2.46 -17.17 -0.69
C ARG A 137 1.18 -17.51 -1.45
N PRO A 138 1.10 -18.69 -2.09
CA PRO A 138 -0.04 -19.07 -2.91
C PRO A 138 -1.32 -19.34 -2.10
N ASP A 139 -1.19 -19.59 -0.79
CA ASP A 139 -2.30 -19.79 0.14
C ASP A 139 -2.92 -18.48 0.65
N THR A 140 -2.31 -17.33 0.33
CA THR A 140 -2.85 -16.03 0.73
C THR A 140 -4.20 -15.79 0.03
N PRO A 141 -5.24 -15.31 0.75
CA PRO A 141 -6.50 -14.96 0.11
C PRO A 141 -6.30 -13.95 -1.04
N ARG A 142 -6.89 -14.22 -2.21
CA ARG A 142 -6.73 -13.38 -3.42
C ARG A 142 -7.00 -11.89 -3.16
N ALA A 143 -8.03 -11.59 -2.37
CA ALA A 143 -8.38 -10.22 -2.01
C ALA A 143 -7.28 -9.51 -1.19
N VAL A 144 -6.49 -10.25 -0.42
CA VAL A 144 -5.33 -9.74 0.32
C VAL A 144 -4.13 -9.59 -0.61
N GLN A 145 -3.90 -10.55 -1.51
CA GLN A 145 -2.83 -10.46 -2.53
C GLN A 145 -3.01 -9.23 -3.42
N LEU A 146 -4.22 -8.99 -3.93
CA LEU A 146 -4.51 -7.82 -4.77
C LEU A 146 -4.23 -6.50 -4.03
N ARG A 147 -4.61 -6.41 -2.75
CA ARG A 147 -4.29 -5.24 -1.91
C ARG A 147 -2.79 -5.09 -1.67
N ALA A 148 -2.09 -6.20 -1.46
CA ALA A 148 -0.65 -6.21 -1.33
C ALA A 148 0.05 -5.75 -2.61
N LEU A 149 -0.46 -6.11 -3.80
CA LEU A 149 0.02 -5.60 -5.08
C LEU A 149 -0.18 -4.09 -5.20
N PHE A 150 -1.32 -3.54 -4.75
CA PHE A 150 -1.50 -2.08 -4.70
C PHE A 150 -0.49 -1.41 -3.76
N VAL A 151 -0.18 -2.01 -2.60
CA VAL A 151 0.86 -1.47 -1.71
C VAL A 151 2.23 -1.50 -2.39
N ALA A 152 2.57 -2.62 -3.05
CA ALA A 152 3.83 -2.78 -3.77
C ALA A 152 3.96 -1.79 -4.95
N SER A 153 2.88 -1.54 -5.70
CA SER A 153 2.86 -0.54 -6.77
C SER A 153 3.01 0.88 -6.22
N ASN A 154 2.27 1.20 -5.15
CA ASN A 154 2.25 2.56 -4.61
C ASN A 154 3.57 2.96 -3.92
N VAL A 155 4.48 2.03 -3.61
CA VAL A 155 5.82 2.38 -3.11
C VAL A 155 6.62 3.16 -4.16
N PHE A 156 6.33 2.96 -5.45
CA PHE A 156 6.96 3.66 -6.57
C PHE A 156 6.28 4.99 -6.92
N ALA A 157 5.24 5.38 -6.17
CA ALA A 157 4.57 6.67 -6.38
C ALA A 157 5.50 7.87 -6.12
N HIS A 158 6.56 7.67 -5.33
CA HIS A 158 7.62 8.65 -5.07
C HIS A 158 8.99 8.00 -5.26
N PRO A 159 10.00 8.71 -5.81
CA PRO A 159 11.31 8.14 -6.11
C PRO A 159 12.00 7.47 -4.91
N GLU A 160 11.86 8.04 -3.71
CA GLU A 160 12.51 7.55 -2.50
C GLU A 160 12.07 6.14 -2.13
N GLY A 161 10.78 5.83 -2.29
CA GLY A 161 10.24 4.51 -2.00
C GLY A 161 10.82 3.43 -2.92
N GLY A 162 10.80 3.67 -4.23
CA GLY A 162 11.40 2.76 -5.21
C GLY A 162 12.91 2.60 -5.04
N GLN A 163 13.62 3.70 -4.78
CA GLN A 163 15.06 3.66 -4.52
C GLN A 163 15.40 2.85 -3.28
N ALA A 164 14.61 2.93 -2.21
CA ALA A 164 14.83 2.11 -1.01
C ALA A 164 14.72 0.61 -1.32
N ILE A 165 13.71 0.19 -2.10
CA ILE A 165 13.55 -1.22 -2.49
C ILE A 165 14.77 -1.73 -3.27
N VAL A 166 15.32 -0.93 -4.19
CA VAL A 166 16.50 -1.30 -4.99
C VAL A 166 17.77 -1.25 -4.15
N ARG A 167 18.02 -0.14 -3.46
CA ARG A 167 19.23 0.11 -2.66
C ARG A 167 19.39 -0.91 -1.55
N ASP A 168 18.30 -1.27 -0.89
CA ASP A 168 18.33 -2.16 0.28
C ASP A 168 18.28 -3.64 -0.13
N GLY A 169 18.39 -3.95 -1.43
CA GLY A 169 18.45 -5.30 -1.97
C GLY A 169 17.11 -6.06 -1.89
N HIS A 170 16.01 -5.36 -1.66
CA HIS A 170 14.67 -5.96 -1.59
C HIS A 170 14.03 -6.19 -2.95
N GLY A 171 14.60 -5.65 -4.03
CA GLY A 171 14.13 -5.77 -5.41
C GLY A 171 13.64 -7.18 -5.77
N PRO A 172 14.48 -8.22 -5.73
CA PRO A 172 14.05 -9.59 -6.06
C PRO A 172 12.88 -10.07 -5.20
N SER A 173 12.95 -9.86 -3.88
CA SER A 173 11.92 -10.31 -2.93
C SER A 173 10.57 -9.61 -3.08
N VAL A 174 10.53 -8.46 -3.76
CA VAL A 174 9.31 -7.69 -4.03
C VAL A 174 8.81 -7.93 -5.45
N LEU A 175 9.71 -7.93 -6.45
CA LEU A 175 9.35 -7.99 -7.86
C LEU A 175 9.09 -9.42 -8.36
N GLU A 176 9.86 -10.42 -7.92
CA GLU A 176 9.66 -11.81 -8.38
C GLU A 176 8.26 -12.34 -8.06
N PRO A 177 7.72 -12.19 -6.84
CA PRO A 177 6.35 -12.62 -6.56
C PRO A 177 5.29 -11.85 -7.37
N CYS A 178 5.55 -10.58 -7.72
CA CYS A 178 4.66 -9.83 -8.61
C CYS A 178 4.68 -10.43 -10.02
N LEU A 179 5.87 -10.73 -10.57
CA LEU A 179 5.99 -11.35 -11.89
C LEU A 179 5.30 -12.71 -11.97
N GLU A 180 5.41 -13.53 -10.92
CA GLU A 180 4.67 -14.80 -10.82
C GLU A 180 3.16 -14.57 -10.85
N LEU A 181 2.66 -13.59 -10.08
CA LEU A 181 1.24 -13.23 -10.04
C LEU A 181 0.74 -12.65 -11.37
N ALA A 182 1.59 -12.02 -12.18
CA ALA A 182 1.24 -11.53 -13.51
C ALA A 182 0.86 -12.66 -14.50
N GLY A 183 1.27 -13.90 -14.21
CA GLY A 183 0.91 -15.10 -14.96
C GLY A 183 -0.43 -15.75 -14.59
N HIS A 184 -1.14 -15.25 -13.55
CA HIS A 184 -2.42 -15.81 -13.12
C HIS A 184 -3.58 -15.48 -14.08
N GLU A 185 -4.74 -16.14 -13.95
CA GLU A 185 -5.90 -15.90 -14.83
C GLU A 185 -6.70 -14.63 -14.50
N ASP A 186 -6.67 -14.16 -13.25
CA ASP A 186 -7.45 -13.01 -12.79
C ASP A 186 -6.93 -11.69 -13.37
N LEU A 187 -7.73 -11.03 -14.21
CA LEU A 187 -7.30 -9.84 -14.96
C LEU A 187 -6.84 -8.70 -14.04
N ALA A 188 -7.52 -8.46 -12.92
CA ALA A 188 -7.17 -7.40 -11.99
C ALA A 188 -5.80 -7.65 -11.34
N THR A 189 -5.56 -8.88 -10.89
CA THR A 189 -4.27 -9.31 -10.34
C THR A 189 -3.15 -9.17 -11.37
N ARG A 190 -3.38 -9.63 -12.60
CA ARG A 190 -2.38 -9.55 -13.68
C ARG A 190 -2.01 -8.11 -14.03
N MET A 191 -3.01 -7.25 -14.23
CA MET A 191 -2.78 -5.85 -14.60
C MET A 191 -2.04 -5.10 -13.49
N THR A 192 -2.42 -5.35 -12.23
CA THR A 192 -1.78 -4.71 -11.09
C THR A 192 -0.35 -5.21 -10.93
N ALA A 193 -0.12 -6.52 -11.04
CA ALA A 193 1.20 -7.12 -10.96
C ALA A 193 2.14 -6.65 -12.07
N ALA A 194 1.64 -6.49 -13.30
CA ALA A 194 2.41 -5.96 -14.43
C ALA A 194 2.72 -4.46 -14.31
N ALA A 195 1.99 -3.73 -13.45
CA ALA A 195 2.22 -2.31 -13.20
C ALA A 195 3.24 -2.05 -12.07
N VAL A 196 3.57 -3.07 -11.27
CA VAL A 196 4.67 -3.04 -10.29
C VAL A 196 5.99 -3.19 -11.03
#